data_AF-A0A0Q5CM04-F1
#
_entry.id   AF-A0A0Q5CM04-F1
#
_cell.length_a   1.000
_cell.length_b   1.000
_cell.length_c   1.000
_cell.angle_alpha   90.00
_cell.angle_beta   90.00
_cell.angle_gamma   90.00
#
_symmetry.space_group_name_H-M   'P 1'
#
loop_
_entity.id
_entity.type
_entity.pdbx_description
1 polymer ?
#
loop_
_entity_poly.entity_id
_entity_poly.type
_entity_poly.pdbx_seq_one_letter_code
_entity_poly.pdbx_strand_id
1 'polypeptide(L)'
;MATDEAEFGTELRGYKKEEVEKALGDLRRELIKANNDRAEQAESARQLSHRIEELEDELEEVGEPSYKGLGAKLENTLRLAEEQSNDLIAKTERDAAELRSTTSAEAERVTDEARERAADILDDARGRAAAQVEESTGEADRLVARARDDAAAMIADAERDAAATRTNASTEAAEAMATAKREAAALRAAAEREVADLRAAVEAEVAEAREGAADLARDTEEGRALLASDTERQRAELELESTTVRDDLARLDETTRADLEREVAARRDSLDREVVGTRTELAEEITNGRAELDREITAARALLASDTATAREALAREAESTRAELDREVADAHADIEAARLASAEEIERTTRETREQIDRDLTQTRDRIERDLADHQAGIAAEAARARSELDADLAETRARLAHDDDEQRTRLRGERETFDAEIAADRDRIAAELEREAHTARTALEVELATRRDEAEQDYVQRHHDAVEETQTFLDEANAQLADVTERAETKRKEAREAEANAYAAARKTRAESERVANETLSNARSRAEFLVTDAERQARGIIGDAEERLSAINRERDSVAAYFENLRGMVGQVAESQSQQGE
;
A
#
# COMPACT_ATOMS: atom_id res chain seq x y z
N MET A 1 -51.27 -155.11 27.52
CA MET A 1 -49.90 -154.79 27.97
C MET A 1 -48.96 -155.84 27.39
N ALA A 2 -48.31 -155.49 26.28
CA ALA A 2 -47.04 -156.10 25.90
C ALA A 2 -45.96 -155.24 26.57
N THR A 3 -45.08 -155.88 27.33
CA THR A 3 -43.94 -155.28 28.02
C THR A 3 -42.80 -155.10 27.03
N ASP A 4 -42.48 -153.86 26.66
CA ASP A 4 -41.19 -153.53 26.05
C ASP A 4 -40.16 -153.34 27.18
N GLU A 5 -39.28 -154.31 27.35
CA GLU A 5 -38.12 -154.20 28.25
C GLU A 5 -37.07 -153.30 27.59
N ALA A 6 -36.87 -152.08 28.11
CA ALA A 6 -35.79 -151.20 27.67
C ALA A 6 -34.45 -151.68 28.25
N GLU A 7 -33.62 -152.34 27.43
CA GLU A 7 -32.23 -152.68 27.79
C GLU A 7 -31.34 -151.42 27.81
N PHE A 8 -30.81 -151.06 28.98
CA PHE A 8 -29.88 -149.94 29.15
C PHE A 8 -28.43 -150.36 28.85
N GLY A 9 -27.70 -149.59 28.03
CA GLY A 9 -26.28 -149.85 27.80
C GLY A 9 -25.45 -149.67 29.07
N THR A 10 -24.44 -150.52 29.31
CA THR A 10 -23.54 -150.44 30.48
C THR A 10 -22.19 -149.82 30.10
N GLU A 11 -21.70 -148.88 30.92
CA GLU A 11 -20.34 -148.34 30.91
C GLU A 11 -19.53 -148.87 32.09
N LEU A 12 -18.22 -148.70 32.05
CA LEU A 12 -17.21 -149.41 32.87
C LEU A 12 -17.39 -149.33 34.41
N ARG A 13 -18.42 -148.64 34.91
CA ARG A 13 -18.87 -148.59 36.31
C ARG A 13 -20.37 -148.25 36.50
N GLY A 14 -21.27 -148.62 35.58
CA GLY A 14 -22.73 -148.45 35.74
C GLY A 14 -23.51 -148.39 34.43
N TYR A 15 -24.83 -148.17 34.48
CA TYR A 15 -25.64 -147.93 33.27
C TYR A 15 -25.37 -146.55 32.67
N LYS A 16 -25.51 -146.41 31.34
CA LYS A 16 -25.37 -145.15 30.62
C LYS A 16 -26.39 -144.14 31.13
N LYS A 17 -25.89 -143.12 31.82
CA LYS A 17 -26.71 -142.13 32.52
C LYS A 17 -27.75 -141.45 31.60
N GLU A 18 -27.37 -141.11 30.37
CA GLU A 18 -28.26 -140.41 29.43
C GLU A 18 -29.43 -141.29 28.95
N GLU A 19 -29.19 -142.58 28.68
CA GLU A 19 -30.24 -143.53 28.29
C GLU A 19 -31.21 -143.81 29.45
N VAL A 20 -30.67 -143.93 30.67
CA VAL A 20 -31.47 -144.09 31.89
C VAL A 20 -32.26 -142.82 32.22
N GLU A 21 -31.68 -141.62 32.08
CA GLU A 21 -32.40 -140.36 32.27
C GLU A 21 -33.49 -140.16 31.24
N LYS A 22 -33.27 -140.56 29.98
CA LYS A 22 -34.31 -140.51 28.95
C LYS A 22 -35.45 -141.48 29.27
N ALA A 23 -35.16 -142.74 29.61
CA ALA A 23 -36.21 -143.69 29.99
C ALA A 23 -36.91 -143.29 31.29
N LEU A 24 -36.21 -142.75 32.29
CA LEU A 24 -36.84 -142.19 33.50
C LEU A 24 -37.70 -140.96 33.15
N GLY A 25 -37.30 -140.16 32.17
CA GLY A 25 -38.08 -139.04 31.65
C GLY A 25 -39.34 -139.51 30.93
N ASP A 26 -39.25 -140.54 30.09
CA ASP A 26 -40.38 -141.18 29.41
C ASP A 26 -41.31 -141.84 30.43
N LEU A 27 -40.77 -142.61 31.39
CA LEU A 27 -41.56 -143.23 32.46
C LEU A 27 -42.23 -142.18 33.35
N ARG A 28 -41.57 -141.05 33.63
CA ARG A 28 -42.20 -139.93 34.36
C ARG A 28 -43.31 -139.31 33.54
N ARG A 29 -43.14 -139.12 32.23
CA ARG A 29 -44.20 -138.62 31.34
C ARG A 29 -45.37 -139.59 31.29
N GLU A 30 -45.12 -140.88 31.16
CA GLU A 30 -46.16 -141.91 31.19
C GLU A 30 -46.83 -142.01 32.55
N LEU A 31 -46.09 -141.83 33.66
CA LEU A 31 -46.67 -141.80 35.01
C LEU A 31 -47.53 -140.56 35.23
N ILE A 32 -47.09 -139.39 34.75
CA ILE A 32 -47.88 -138.15 34.80
C ILE A 32 -49.14 -138.34 33.94
N LYS A 33 -49.00 -138.90 32.74
CA LYS A 33 -50.15 -139.20 31.88
C LYS A 33 -51.11 -140.19 32.54
N ALA A 34 -50.62 -141.30 33.06
CA ALA A 34 -51.44 -142.29 33.76
C ALA A 34 -52.09 -141.73 35.03
N ASN A 35 -51.43 -140.83 35.76
CA ASN A 35 -52.03 -140.15 36.91
C ASN A 35 -53.09 -139.14 36.49
N ASN A 36 -52.88 -138.39 35.41
CA ASN A 36 -53.88 -137.49 34.86
C ASN A 36 -55.07 -138.27 34.30
N ASP A 37 -54.82 -139.33 33.51
CA ASP A 37 -55.87 -140.23 33.00
C ASP A 37 -56.63 -140.88 34.17
N ARG A 38 -55.95 -141.26 35.26
CA ARG A 38 -56.60 -141.78 36.47
C ARG A 38 -57.38 -140.71 37.22
N ALA A 39 -56.90 -139.46 37.24
CA ALA A 39 -57.61 -138.34 37.85
C ALA A 39 -58.87 -138.00 37.03
N GLU A 40 -58.76 -137.94 35.71
CA GLU A 40 -59.89 -137.77 34.78
C GLU A 40 -60.86 -138.95 34.86
N GLN A 41 -60.38 -140.19 34.97
CA GLN A 41 -61.25 -141.35 35.19
C GLN A 41 -61.89 -141.34 36.57
N ALA A 42 -61.19 -140.87 37.61
CA ALA A 42 -61.77 -140.72 38.95
C ALA A 42 -62.81 -139.60 39.00
N GLU A 43 -62.57 -138.50 38.28
CA GLU A 43 -63.54 -137.41 38.10
C GLU A 43 -64.74 -137.89 37.28
N SER A 44 -64.51 -138.61 36.18
CA SER A 44 -65.56 -139.23 35.38
C SER A 44 -66.34 -140.28 36.18
N ALA A 45 -65.67 -141.07 37.01
CA ALA A 45 -66.32 -142.04 37.89
C ALA A 45 -67.13 -141.34 38.99
N ARG A 46 -66.65 -140.20 39.53
CA ARG A 46 -67.42 -139.37 40.46
C ARG A 46 -68.62 -138.73 39.78
N GLN A 47 -68.46 -138.19 38.57
CA GLN A 47 -69.55 -137.62 37.79
C GLN A 47 -70.58 -138.70 37.42
N LEU A 48 -70.14 -139.89 37.00
CA LEU A 48 -71.03 -141.03 36.73
C LEU A 48 -71.69 -141.55 38.01
N SER A 49 -70.99 -141.55 39.15
CA SER A 49 -71.60 -141.93 40.43
C SER A 49 -72.63 -140.90 40.87
N HIS A 50 -72.32 -139.60 40.78
CA HIS A 50 -73.28 -138.53 41.05
C HIS A 50 -74.46 -138.60 40.08
N ARG A 51 -74.23 -138.97 38.82
CA ARG A 51 -75.29 -139.15 37.84
C ARG A 51 -76.12 -140.41 38.10
N ILE A 52 -75.51 -141.48 38.61
CA ILE A 52 -76.22 -142.67 39.08
C ILE A 52 -77.04 -142.31 40.32
N GLU A 53 -76.50 -141.55 41.26
CA GLU A 53 -77.20 -141.08 42.47
C GLU A 53 -78.37 -140.16 42.07
N GLU A 54 -78.18 -139.22 41.15
CA GLU A 54 -79.26 -138.41 40.56
C GLU A 54 -80.30 -139.25 39.80
N LEU A 55 -79.88 -140.29 39.07
CA LEU A 55 -80.80 -141.18 38.34
C LEU A 55 -81.51 -142.17 39.27
N GLU A 56 -80.89 -142.56 40.39
CA GLU A 56 -81.49 -143.34 41.47
C GLU A 56 -82.50 -142.49 42.24
N ASP A 57 -82.17 -141.23 42.55
CA ASP A 57 -83.09 -140.22 43.11
C ASP A 57 -84.26 -139.94 42.15
N GLU A 58 -84.01 -139.78 40.85
CA GLU A 58 -85.07 -139.66 39.82
C GLU A 58 -85.91 -140.96 39.70
N LEU A 59 -85.32 -142.16 39.87
CA LEU A 59 -86.06 -143.42 39.88
C LEU A 59 -86.90 -143.61 41.15
N GLU A 60 -86.39 -143.16 42.31
CA GLU A 60 -87.11 -143.15 43.58
C GLU A 60 -88.28 -142.13 43.53
N GLU A 61 -88.08 -141.00 42.86
CA GLU A 61 -89.11 -139.96 42.62
C GLU A 61 -90.21 -140.43 41.65
N VAL A 62 -89.92 -141.37 40.73
CA VAL A 62 -90.93 -142.04 39.89
C VAL A 62 -91.62 -143.23 40.62
N GLY A 63 -90.96 -143.78 41.65
CA GLY A 63 -91.45 -144.91 42.44
C GLY A 63 -92.62 -144.60 43.38
N GLU A 64 -92.69 -143.40 43.97
CA GLU A 64 -93.80 -142.92 44.82
C GLU A 64 -94.01 -141.38 44.72
N PRO A 65 -94.95 -140.86 43.89
CA PRO A 65 -95.09 -139.41 43.67
C PRO A 65 -95.70 -138.66 44.88
N SER A 66 -95.07 -137.56 45.35
CA SER A 66 -95.68 -136.65 46.35
C SER A 66 -95.52 -135.14 46.05
N TYR A 67 -96.52 -134.36 46.48
CA TYR A 67 -96.82 -132.94 46.15
C TYR A 67 -95.76 -131.89 46.53
N LYS A 68 -94.69 -132.25 47.27
CA LYS A 68 -93.70 -131.32 47.82
C LYS A 68 -92.61 -130.92 46.80
N GLY A 69 -92.36 -131.74 45.78
CA GLY A 69 -91.34 -131.50 44.74
C GLY A 69 -91.69 -130.40 43.74
N LEU A 70 -92.99 -130.16 43.49
CA LEU A 70 -93.45 -129.11 42.57
C LEU A 70 -93.18 -127.68 43.10
N GLY A 71 -93.21 -127.47 44.42
CA GLY A 71 -92.91 -126.16 45.04
C GLY A 71 -91.42 -125.81 45.02
N ALA A 72 -90.54 -126.78 45.29
CA ALA A 72 -89.09 -126.59 45.27
C ALA A 72 -88.56 -126.27 43.87
N LYS A 73 -89.16 -126.87 42.83
CA LYS A 73 -88.81 -126.58 41.43
C LYS A 73 -89.23 -125.15 41.03
N LEU A 74 -90.37 -124.67 41.51
CA LEU A 74 -90.87 -123.31 41.25
C LEU A 74 -90.02 -122.24 41.96
N GLU A 75 -89.66 -122.47 43.23
CA GLU A 75 -88.79 -121.58 44.01
C GLU A 75 -87.38 -121.46 43.40
N ASN A 76 -86.80 -122.58 42.95
CA ASN A 76 -85.49 -122.55 42.30
C ASN A 76 -85.54 -121.81 40.95
N THR A 77 -86.63 -121.91 40.18
CA THR A 77 -86.81 -121.12 38.95
C THR A 77 -86.99 -119.63 39.22
N LEU A 78 -87.71 -119.25 40.28
CA LEU A 78 -87.89 -117.84 40.65
C LEU A 78 -86.60 -117.21 41.18
N ARG A 79 -85.84 -117.94 42.00
CA ARG A 79 -84.53 -117.49 42.51
C ARG A 79 -83.52 -117.33 41.37
N LEU A 80 -83.47 -118.28 40.43
CA LEU A 80 -82.62 -118.19 39.25
C LEU A 80 -83.04 -117.01 38.35
N ALA A 81 -84.34 -116.77 38.19
CA ALA A 81 -84.85 -115.62 37.44
C ALA A 81 -84.56 -114.28 38.15
N GLU A 82 -84.61 -114.22 39.49
CA GLU A 82 -84.29 -113.03 40.28
C GLU A 82 -82.79 -112.72 40.27
N GLU A 83 -81.93 -113.75 40.37
CA GLU A 83 -80.48 -113.62 40.21
C GLU A 83 -80.13 -113.17 38.77
N GLN A 84 -80.73 -113.79 37.75
CA GLN A 84 -80.59 -113.37 36.35
C GLN A 84 -81.11 -111.96 36.09
N SER A 85 -82.19 -111.53 36.75
CA SER A 85 -82.74 -110.17 36.63
C SER A 85 -81.82 -109.14 37.28
N ASN A 86 -81.33 -109.40 38.50
CA ASN A 86 -80.38 -108.52 39.18
C ASN A 86 -79.06 -108.41 38.41
N ASP A 87 -78.56 -109.51 37.86
CA ASP A 87 -77.35 -109.51 37.03
C ASP A 87 -77.55 -108.72 35.73
N LEU A 88 -78.72 -108.85 35.10
CA LEU A 88 -79.06 -108.08 33.92
C LEU A 88 -79.18 -106.60 34.25
N ILE A 89 -79.88 -106.22 35.32
CA ILE A 89 -80.01 -104.82 35.77
C ILE A 89 -78.62 -104.24 36.07
N ALA A 90 -77.78 -104.96 36.83
CA ALA A 90 -76.42 -104.52 37.16
C ALA A 90 -75.54 -104.40 35.90
N LYS A 91 -75.72 -105.28 34.91
CA LYS A 91 -75.05 -105.17 33.61
C LYS A 91 -75.53 -103.93 32.87
N THR A 92 -76.83 -103.72 32.78
CA THR A 92 -77.42 -102.57 32.11
C THR A 92 -77.03 -101.25 32.76
N GLU A 93 -76.93 -101.19 34.09
CA GLU A 93 -76.45 -100.01 34.83
C GLU A 93 -74.96 -99.75 34.61
N ARG A 94 -74.13 -100.81 34.54
CA ARG A 94 -72.72 -100.71 34.16
C ARG A 94 -72.57 -100.20 32.73
N ASP A 95 -73.30 -100.78 31.78
CA ASP A 95 -73.30 -100.38 30.38
C ASP A 95 -73.77 -98.91 30.22
N ALA A 96 -74.77 -98.49 30.99
CA ALA A 96 -75.24 -97.10 31.03
C ALA A 96 -74.22 -96.13 31.67
N ALA A 97 -73.53 -96.55 32.72
CA ALA A 97 -72.47 -95.75 33.34
C ALA A 97 -71.24 -95.62 32.43
N GLU A 98 -70.86 -96.71 31.76
CA GLU A 98 -69.80 -96.74 30.76
C GLU A 98 -70.15 -95.87 29.56
N LEU A 99 -71.38 -95.97 29.04
CA LEU A 99 -71.87 -95.11 27.97
C LEU A 99 -71.80 -93.63 28.35
N ARG A 100 -72.23 -93.24 29.56
CA ARG A 100 -72.11 -91.85 30.03
C ARG A 100 -70.67 -91.38 30.15
N SER A 101 -69.81 -92.21 30.74
CA SER A 101 -68.41 -91.84 30.98
C SER A 101 -67.64 -91.69 29.66
N THR A 102 -67.84 -92.62 28.73
CA THR A 102 -67.15 -92.61 27.43
C THR A 102 -67.63 -91.46 26.55
N THR A 103 -68.94 -91.17 26.53
CA THR A 103 -69.48 -90.07 25.72
C THR A 103 -69.16 -88.70 26.31
N SER A 104 -69.14 -88.55 27.64
CA SER A 104 -68.67 -87.33 28.30
C SER A 104 -67.19 -87.08 27.99
N ALA A 105 -66.35 -88.10 28.10
CA ALA A 105 -64.93 -87.99 27.76
C ALA A 105 -64.71 -87.69 26.26
N GLU A 106 -65.52 -88.27 25.38
CA GLU A 106 -65.46 -87.99 23.95
C GLU A 106 -65.91 -86.56 23.62
N ALA A 107 -67.00 -86.09 24.24
CA ALA A 107 -67.49 -84.72 24.10
C ALA A 107 -66.46 -83.69 24.60
N GLU A 108 -65.88 -83.93 25.78
CA GLU A 108 -64.79 -83.10 26.33
C GLU A 108 -63.59 -83.08 25.38
N ARG A 109 -63.14 -84.26 24.93
CA ARG A 109 -62.03 -84.37 23.97
C ARG A 109 -62.27 -83.57 22.69
N VAL A 110 -63.47 -83.65 22.10
CA VAL A 110 -63.81 -82.86 20.90
C VAL A 110 -63.75 -81.36 21.19
N THR A 111 -64.27 -80.91 22.33
CA THR A 111 -64.21 -79.48 22.70
C THR A 111 -62.80 -79.00 23.02
N ASP A 112 -61.98 -79.81 23.68
CA ASP A 112 -60.63 -79.45 24.07
C ASP A 112 -59.68 -79.44 22.87
N GLU A 113 -59.76 -80.43 21.98
CA GLU A 113 -59.03 -80.42 20.70
C GLU A 113 -59.40 -79.20 19.85
N ALA A 114 -60.67 -78.80 19.86
CA ALA A 114 -61.12 -77.61 19.14
C ALA A 114 -60.61 -76.31 19.76
N ARG A 115 -60.60 -76.21 21.10
CA ARG A 115 -60.03 -75.07 21.83
C ARG A 115 -58.53 -74.93 21.62
N GLU A 116 -57.79 -76.03 21.63
CA GLU A 116 -56.35 -76.06 21.36
C GLU A 116 -56.07 -75.56 19.93
N ARG A 117 -56.75 -76.12 18.92
CA ARG A 117 -56.62 -75.65 17.53
C ARG A 117 -57.02 -74.18 17.36
N ALA A 118 -58.06 -73.72 18.05
CA ALA A 118 -58.44 -72.31 18.06
C ALA A 118 -57.35 -71.42 18.68
N ALA A 119 -56.73 -71.86 19.79
CA ALA A 119 -55.61 -71.16 20.40
C ALA A 119 -54.40 -71.08 19.46
N ASP A 120 -54.04 -72.18 18.80
CA ASP A 120 -52.95 -72.23 17.82
C ASP A 120 -53.20 -71.27 16.64
N ILE A 121 -54.42 -71.25 16.09
CA ILE A 121 -54.80 -70.32 15.00
C ILE A 121 -54.67 -68.87 15.46
N LEU A 122 -55.07 -68.56 16.69
CA LEU A 122 -54.97 -67.21 17.24
C LEU A 122 -53.52 -66.81 17.51
N ASP A 123 -52.70 -67.72 18.00
CA ASP A 123 -51.28 -67.45 18.29
C ASP A 123 -50.47 -67.26 17.02
N ASP A 124 -50.65 -68.14 16.02
CA ASP A 124 -50.05 -67.98 14.69
C ASP A 124 -50.48 -66.67 14.02
N ALA A 125 -51.77 -66.31 14.10
CA ALA A 125 -52.26 -65.04 13.56
C ALA A 125 -51.68 -63.83 14.31
N ARG A 126 -51.50 -63.91 15.64
CA ARG A 126 -50.83 -62.87 16.44
C ARG A 126 -49.36 -62.74 16.06
N GLY A 127 -48.65 -63.84 15.90
CA GLY A 127 -47.26 -63.85 15.46
C GLY A 127 -47.09 -63.22 14.08
N ARG A 128 -47.93 -63.62 13.10
CA ARG A 128 -47.93 -63.04 11.75
C ARG A 128 -48.29 -61.55 11.75
N ALA A 129 -49.30 -61.15 12.51
CA ALA A 129 -49.68 -59.75 12.64
C ALA A 129 -48.56 -58.89 13.27
N ALA A 130 -47.93 -59.39 14.33
CA ALA A 130 -46.82 -58.71 15.00
C ALA A 130 -45.61 -58.58 14.07
N ALA A 131 -45.20 -59.66 13.40
CA ALA A 131 -44.09 -59.65 12.45
C ALA A 131 -44.33 -58.66 11.29
N GLN A 132 -45.55 -58.63 10.74
CA GLN A 132 -45.91 -57.69 9.66
C GLN A 132 -45.83 -56.22 10.12
N VAL A 133 -46.31 -55.91 11.32
CA VAL A 133 -46.24 -54.55 11.89
C VAL A 133 -44.80 -54.16 12.18
N GLU A 134 -44.01 -55.06 12.75
CA GLU A 134 -42.59 -54.82 13.05
C GLU A 134 -41.79 -54.57 11.78
N GLU A 135 -41.94 -55.41 10.75
CA GLU A 135 -41.28 -55.25 9.46
C GLU A 135 -41.63 -53.91 8.80
N SER A 136 -42.93 -53.61 8.70
CA SER A 136 -43.42 -52.36 8.09
C SER A 136 -43.00 -51.12 8.88
N THR A 137 -42.94 -51.22 10.21
CA THR A 137 -42.47 -50.14 11.09
C THR A 137 -40.98 -49.89 10.88
N GLY A 138 -40.18 -50.97 10.80
CA GLY A 138 -38.75 -50.90 10.52
C GLY A 138 -38.44 -50.34 9.13
N GLU A 139 -39.21 -50.70 8.09
CA GLU A 139 -39.10 -50.09 6.77
C GLU A 139 -39.44 -48.60 6.78
N ALA A 140 -40.53 -48.22 7.46
CA ALA A 140 -40.94 -46.83 7.63
C ALA A 140 -39.89 -46.00 8.38
N ASP A 141 -39.27 -46.55 9.43
CA ASP A 141 -38.18 -45.89 10.16
C ASP A 141 -36.94 -45.71 9.29
N ARG A 142 -36.54 -46.74 8.51
CA ARG A 142 -35.41 -46.62 7.57
C ARG A 142 -35.67 -45.58 6.49
N LEU A 143 -36.90 -45.49 5.98
CA LEU A 143 -37.30 -44.49 5.00
C LEU A 143 -37.15 -43.07 5.57
N VAL A 144 -37.65 -42.84 6.78
CA VAL A 144 -37.55 -41.54 7.46
C VAL A 144 -36.10 -41.20 7.78
N ALA A 145 -35.32 -42.15 8.30
CA ALA A 145 -33.92 -41.95 8.60
C ALA A 145 -33.13 -41.56 7.35
N ARG A 146 -33.29 -42.32 6.25
CA ARG A 146 -32.65 -42.01 4.97
C ARG A 146 -33.03 -40.63 4.44
N ALA A 147 -34.33 -40.28 4.48
CA ALA A 147 -34.78 -38.98 4.01
C ALA A 147 -34.24 -37.82 4.86
N ARG A 148 -34.10 -38.01 6.18
CA ARG A 148 -33.44 -37.03 7.07
C ARG A 148 -31.96 -36.87 6.73
N ASP A 149 -31.24 -37.97 6.53
CA ASP A 149 -29.82 -37.93 6.19
C ASP A 149 -29.59 -37.27 4.83
N ASP A 150 -30.41 -37.62 3.83
CA ASP A 150 -30.38 -37.02 2.49
C ASP A 150 -30.72 -35.51 2.55
N ALA A 151 -31.74 -35.13 3.32
CA ALA A 151 -32.11 -33.73 3.54
C ALA A 151 -30.99 -32.94 4.24
N ALA A 152 -30.37 -33.53 5.27
CA ALA A 152 -29.25 -32.92 5.98
C ALA A 152 -28.03 -32.75 5.06
N ALA A 153 -27.73 -33.74 4.22
CA ALA A 153 -26.67 -33.66 3.22
C ALA A 153 -26.95 -32.56 2.18
N MET A 154 -28.17 -32.48 1.64
CA MET A 154 -28.57 -31.42 0.70
C MET A 154 -28.42 -30.02 1.31
N ILE A 155 -28.82 -29.84 2.57
CA ILE A 155 -28.69 -28.55 3.26
C ILE A 155 -27.21 -28.23 3.51
N ALA A 156 -26.42 -29.19 3.97
CA ALA A 156 -25.00 -29.01 4.22
C ALA A 156 -24.21 -28.70 2.94
N ASP A 157 -24.56 -29.32 1.81
CA ASP A 157 -23.99 -29.02 0.49
C ASP A 157 -24.32 -27.60 0.07
N ALA A 158 -25.60 -27.21 0.15
CA ALA A 158 -26.04 -25.85 -0.16
C ALA A 158 -25.37 -24.79 0.73
N GLU A 159 -25.18 -25.07 2.02
CA GLU A 159 -24.50 -24.16 2.94
C GLU A 159 -23.00 -24.06 2.67
N ARG A 160 -22.34 -25.16 2.31
CA ARG A 160 -20.92 -25.17 1.89
C ARG A 160 -20.71 -24.40 0.61
N ASP A 161 -21.56 -24.61 -0.40
CA ASP A 161 -21.51 -23.88 -1.66
C ASP A 161 -21.74 -22.37 -1.42
N ALA A 162 -22.73 -22.02 -0.59
CA ALA A 162 -22.98 -20.63 -0.20
C ALA A 162 -21.82 -19.97 0.56
N ALA A 163 -21.18 -20.72 1.46
CA ALA A 163 -20.01 -20.23 2.18
C ALA A 163 -18.80 -20.05 1.25
N ALA A 164 -18.58 -20.99 0.31
CA ALA A 164 -17.50 -20.93 -0.66
C ALA A 164 -17.68 -19.74 -1.61
N THR A 165 -18.85 -19.57 -2.24
CA THR A 165 -19.12 -18.42 -3.10
C THR A 165 -19.02 -17.10 -2.33
N ARG A 166 -19.54 -17.04 -1.09
CA ARG A 166 -19.39 -15.83 -0.27
C ARG A 166 -17.95 -15.48 0.03
N THR A 167 -17.11 -16.48 0.32
CA THR A 167 -15.69 -16.28 0.61
C THR A 167 -14.96 -15.81 -0.65
N ASN A 168 -15.24 -16.42 -1.81
CA ASN A 168 -14.67 -16.04 -3.10
C ASN A 168 -15.09 -14.61 -3.48
N ALA A 169 -16.39 -14.31 -3.47
CA ALA A 169 -16.92 -12.98 -3.77
C ALA A 169 -16.36 -11.90 -2.82
N SER A 170 -16.21 -12.21 -1.53
CA SER A 170 -15.57 -11.29 -0.57
C SER A 170 -14.07 -11.09 -0.83
N THR A 171 -13.37 -12.11 -1.33
CA THR A 171 -11.95 -12.03 -1.66
C THR A 171 -11.74 -11.24 -2.94
N GLU A 172 -12.52 -11.53 -3.99
CA GLU A 172 -12.50 -10.80 -5.26
C GLU A 172 -12.85 -9.31 -5.04
N ALA A 173 -13.88 -9.00 -4.25
CA ALA A 173 -14.22 -7.62 -3.91
C ALA A 173 -13.09 -6.92 -3.13
N ALA A 174 -12.41 -7.63 -2.22
CA ALA A 174 -11.28 -7.08 -1.48
C ALA A 174 -10.05 -6.85 -2.37
N GLU A 175 -9.77 -7.76 -3.30
CA GLU A 175 -8.69 -7.65 -4.28
C GLU A 175 -8.94 -6.51 -5.26
N ALA A 176 -10.16 -6.39 -5.80
CA ALA A 176 -10.57 -5.28 -6.67
C ALA A 176 -10.42 -3.93 -5.96
N MET A 177 -10.92 -3.82 -4.71
CA MET A 177 -10.75 -2.60 -3.91
C MET A 177 -9.27 -2.30 -3.60
N ALA A 178 -8.46 -3.32 -3.32
CA ALA A 178 -7.04 -3.13 -3.05
C ALA A 178 -6.28 -2.64 -4.29
N THR A 179 -6.60 -3.20 -5.47
CA THR A 179 -6.04 -2.78 -6.76
C THR A 179 -6.45 -1.34 -7.08
N ALA A 180 -7.74 -1.03 -7.04
CA ALA A 180 -8.23 0.33 -7.27
C ALA A 180 -7.61 1.35 -6.31
N LYS A 181 -7.42 1.00 -5.02
CA LYS A 181 -6.75 1.88 -4.06
C LYS A 181 -5.27 2.10 -4.40
N ARG A 182 -4.56 1.07 -4.87
CA ARG A 182 -3.17 1.18 -5.30
C ARG A 182 -3.03 2.02 -6.56
N GLU A 183 -3.92 1.83 -7.53
CA GLU A 183 -3.95 2.62 -8.77
C GLU A 183 -4.28 4.08 -8.49
N ALA A 184 -5.29 4.37 -7.67
CA ALA A 184 -5.60 5.73 -7.25
C ALA A 184 -4.42 6.40 -6.53
N ALA A 185 -3.69 5.67 -5.68
CA ALA A 185 -2.48 6.17 -5.02
C ALA A 185 -1.33 6.41 -6.02
N ALA A 186 -1.15 5.52 -6.99
CA ALA A 186 -0.13 5.65 -8.03
C ALA A 186 -0.42 6.84 -8.96
N LEU A 187 -1.68 7.03 -9.37
CA LEU A 187 -2.12 8.17 -10.16
C LEU A 187 -1.90 9.49 -9.42
N ARG A 188 -2.27 9.53 -8.14
CA ARG A 188 -2.03 10.70 -7.30
C ARG A 188 -0.53 11.01 -7.18
N ALA A 189 0.30 10.00 -6.94
CA ALA A 189 1.74 10.18 -6.86
C ALA A 189 2.36 10.62 -8.20
N ALA A 190 1.83 10.15 -9.33
CA ALA A 190 2.25 10.59 -10.66
C ALA A 190 1.89 12.07 -10.89
N ALA A 191 0.66 12.48 -10.58
CA ALA A 191 0.22 13.87 -10.67
C ALA A 191 1.04 14.80 -9.75
N GLU A 192 1.31 14.38 -8.51
CA GLU A 192 2.16 15.13 -7.58
C GLU A 192 3.61 15.29 -8.10
N ARG A 193 4.16 14.28 -8.78
CA ARG A 193 5.48 14.35 -9.43
C ARG A 193 5.48 15.28 -10.63
N GLU A 194 4.49 15.19 -11.51
CA GLU A 194 4.42 16.06 -12.70
C GLU A 194 4.32 17.54 -12.30
N VAL A 195 3.54 17.85 -11.25
CA VAL A 195 3.50 19.20 -10.68
C VAL A 195 4.85 19.62 -10.09
N ALA A 196 5.59 18.71 -9.46
CA ALA A 196 6.92 18.99 -8.91
C ALA A 196 7.97 19.22 -10.02
N ASP A 197 7.97 18.38 -11.06
CA ASP A 197 8.88 18.49 -12.20
C ASP A 197 8.65 19.80 -12.96
N LEU A 198 7.39 20.18 -13.20
CA LEU A 198 7.05 21.47 -13.79
C LEU A 198 7.53 22.65 -12.93
N ARG A 199 7.36 22.60 -11.61
CA ARG A 199 7.87 23.63 -10.70
C ARG A 199 9.40 23.73 -10.74
N ALA A 200 10.09 22.60 -10.76
CA ALA A 200 11.55 22.57 -10.84
C ALA A 200 12.06 23.14 -12.17
N ALA A 201 11.40 22.84 -13.28
CA ALA A 201 11.71 23.43 -14.59
C ALA A 201 11.53 24.96 -14.56
N VAL A 202 10.44 25.46 -13.98
CA VAL A 202 10.20 26.91 -13.80
C VAL A 202 11.30 27.57 -12.96
N GLU A 203 11.67 26.96 -11.84
CA GLU A 203 12.73 27.49 -11.00
C GLU A 203 14.08 27.54 -11.73
N ALA A 204 14.37 26.57 -12.60
CA ALA A 204 15.56 26.56 -13.43
C ALA A 204 15.53 27.67 -14.50
N GLU A 205 14.44 27.84 -15.24
CA GLU A 205 14.31 28.92 -16.24
C GLU A 205 14.41 30.32 -15.60
N VAL A 206 13.81 30.51 -14.42
CA VAL A 206 13.94 31.77 -13.67
C VAL A 206 15.37 32.00 -13.19
N ALA A 207 16.09 30.95 -12.81
CA ALA A 207 17.50 31.05 -12.44
C ALA A 207 18.37 31.43 -13.65
N GLU A 208 18.15 30.80 -14.81
CA GLU A 208 18.85 31.11 -16.06
C GLU A 208 18.60 32.55 -16.51
N ALA A 209 17.35 33.03 -16.46
CA ALA A 209 17.03 34.42 -16.78
C ALA A 209 17.69 35.42 -15.82
N ARG A 210 17.84 35.08 -14.53
CA ARG A 210 18.56 35.91 -13.55
C ARG A 210 20.05 35.92 -13.79
N GLU A 211 20.63 34.80 -14.18
CA GLU A 211 22.05 34.70 -14.54
C GLU A 211 22.36 35.53 -15.78
N GLY A 212 21.54 35.41 -16.84
CA GLY A 212 21.67 36.25 -18.04
C GLY A 212 21.54 37.74 -17.76
N ALA A 213 20.65 38.15 -16.86
CA ALA A 213 20.55 39.55 -16.42
C ALA A 213 21.78 40.02 -15.63
N ALA A 214 22.36 39.15 -14.79
CA ALA A 214 23.59 39.45 -14.04
C ALA A 214 24.81 39.56 -14.94
N ASP A 215 24.90 38.72 -15.98
CA ASP A 215 25.96 38.78 -16.98
C ASP A 215 25.89 40.07 -17.80
N LEU A 216 24.70 40.44 -18.29
CA LEU A 216 24.53 41.71 -19.00
C LEU A 216 24.90 42.92 -18.11
N ALA A 217 24.53 42.89 -16.83
CA ALA A 217 24.93 43.93 -15.88
C ALA A 217 26.46 44.02 -15.73
N ARG A 218 27.16 42.87 -15.65
CA ARG A 218 28.62 42.81 -15.59
C ARG A 218 29.25 43.39 -16.86
N ASP A 219 28.78 43.00 -18.03
CA ASP A 219 29.27 43.51 -19.32
C ASP A 219 29.09 45.03 -19.42
N THR A 220 27.97 45.57 -18.93
CA THR A 220 27.77 47.04 -18.90
C THR A 220 28.70 47.76 -17.93
N GLU A 221 29.07 47.12 -16.81
CA GLU A 221 30.01 47.66 -15.84
C GLU A 221 31.44 47.64 -16.39
N GLU A 222 31.84 46.55 -17.04
CA GLU A 222 33.11 46.42 -17.74
C GLU A 222 33.24 47.47 -18.85
N GLY A 223 32.18 47.66 -19.66
CA GLY A 223 32.13 48.71 -20.68
C GLY A 223 32.32 50.11 -20.10
N ARG A 224 31.72 50.41 -18.94
CA ARG A 224 31.92 51.69 -18.24
C ARG A 224 33.34 51.86 -17.72
N ALA A 225 33.94 50.81 -17.16
CA ALA A 225 35.31 50.86 -16.67
C ALA A 225 36.30 51.13 -17.79
N LEU A 226 36.10 50.52 -18.96
CA LEU A 226 36.90 50.78 -20.16
C LEU A 226 36.73 52.23 -20.65
N LEU A 227 35.50 52.72 -20.78
CA LEU A 227 35.24 54.10 -21.18
C LEU A 227 35.84 55.12 -20.19
N ALA A 228 35.67 54.90 -18.89
CA ALA A 228 36.28 55.74 -17.85
C ALA A 228 37.81 55.77 -17.99
N SER A 229 38.44 54.60 -18.13
CA SER A 229 39.90 54.50 -18.33
C SER A 229 40.36 55.23 -19.59
N ASP A 230 39.61 55.12 -20.70
CA ASP A 230 39.94 55.85 -21.94
C ASP A 230 39.81 57.36 -21.77
N THR A 231 38.78 57.84 -21.05
CA THR A 231 38.65 59.28 -20.77
C THR A 231 39.74 59.81 -19.83
N GLU A 232 40.18 59.01 -18.85
CA GLU A 232 41.30 59.38 -17.98
C GLU A 232 42.61 59.42 -18.75
N ARG A 233 42.83 58.47 -19.66
CA ARG A 233 43.99 58.47 -20.56
C ARG A 233 44.00 59.72 -21.45
N GLN A 234 42.88 60.07 -22.07
CA GLN A 234 42.76 61.28 -22.90
C GLN A 234 43.02 62.56 -22.09
N ARG A 235 42.55 62.63 -20.84
CA ARG A 235 42.84 63.77 -19.95
C ARG A 235 44.33 63.87 -19.62
N ALA A 236 44.97 62.75 -19.29
CA ALA A 236 46.40 62.72 -18.99
C ALA A 236 47.25 63.11 -20.21
N GLU A 237 46.87 62.68 -21.41
CA GLU A 237 47.51 63.07 -22.67
C GLU A 237 47.39 64.58 -22.92
N LEU A 238 46.19 65.17 -22.76
CA LEU A 238 45.96 66.61 -22.92
C LEU A 238 46.69 67.44 -21.84
N GLU A 239 46.75 66.96 -20.61
CA GLU A 239 47.48 67.63 -19.54
C GLU A 239 49.00 67.63 -19.82
N LEU A 240 49.54 66.51 -20.30
CA LEU A 240 50.93 66.42 -20.74
C LEU A 240 51.22 67.38 -21.91
N GLU A 241 50.34 67.45 -22.90
CA GLU A 241 50.46 68.40 -24.02
C GLU A 241 50.45 69.85 -23.52
N SER A 242 49.53 70.19 -22.62
CA SER A 242 49.44 71.51 -21.99
C SER A 242 50.71 71.87 -21.21
N THR A 243 51.28 70.94 -20.44
CA THR A 243 52.55 71.16 -19.73
C THR A 243 53.72 71.35 -20.69
N THR A 244 53.80 70.55 -21.75
CA THR A 244 54.84 70.64 -22.78
C THR A 244 54.81 72.00 -23.48
N VAL A 245 53.62 72.47 -23.87
CA VAL A 245 53.43 73.80 -24.48
C VAL A 245 53.83 74.92 -23.53
N ARG A 246 53.52 74.80 -22.22
CA ARG A 246 53.96 75.79 -21.21
C ARG A 246 55.49 75.81 -21.05
N ASP A 247 56.13 74.66 -21.02
CA ASP A 247 57.59 74.54 -20.91
C ASP A 247 58.29 75.08 -22.17
N ASP A 248 57.72 74.83 -23.36
CA ASP A 248 58.19 75.40 -24.63
C ASP A 248 58.09 76.93 -24.66
N LEU A 249 56.97 77.49 -24.20
CA LEU A 249 56.78 78.93 -24.08
C LEU A 249 57.75 79.56 -23.08
N ALA A 250 57.99 78.91 -21.94
CA ALA A 250 58.97 79.39 -20.95
C ALA A 250 60.40 79.39 -21.52
N ARG A 251 60.79 78.36 -22.27
CA ARG A 251 62.08 78.32 -22.98
C ARG A 251 62.18 79.44 -24.02
N LEU A 252 61.11 79.69 -24.79
CA LEU A 252 61.09 80.77 -25.77
C LEU A 252 61.26 82.14 -25.09
N ASP A 253 60.57 82.38 -23.98
CA ASP A 253 60.69 83.62 -23.18
C ASP A 253 62.13 83.82 -22.66
N GLU A 254 62.77 82.76 -22.16
CA GLU A 254 64.16 82.82 -21.68
C GLU A 254 65.17 83.09 -22.82
N THR A 255 65.00 82.43 -23.97
CA THR A 255 65.87 82.64 -25.15
C THR A 255 65.75 84.05 -25.72
N THR A 256 64.53 84.57 -25.87
CA THR A 256 64.29 85.92 -26.39
C THR A 256 64.85 86.99 -25.45
N ARG A 257 64.73 86.79 -24.13
CA ARG A 257 65.34 87.67 -23.12
C ARG A 257 66.87 87.68 -23.21
N ALA A 258 67.50 86.51 -23.37
CA ALA A 258 68.95 86.39 -23.52
C ALA A 258 69.48 87.00 -24.83
N ASP A 259 68.69 86.97 -25.91
CA ASP A 259 69.02 87.63 -27.18
C ASP A 259 68.95 89.16 -27.07
N LEU A 260 67.91 89.70 -26.42
CA LEU A 260 67.77 91.15 -26.19
C LEU A 260 68.89 91.71 -25.29
N GLU A 261 69.27 90.99 -24.23
CA GLU A 261 70.38 91.40 -23.36
C GLU A 261 71.70 91.48 -24.13
N ARG A 262 71.94 90.54 -25.06
CA ARG A 262 73.09 90.57 -25.96
C ARG A 262 73.06 91.76 -26.92
N GLU A 263 71.90 92.07 -27.50
CA GLU A 263 71.76 93.21 -28.41
C GLU A 263 72.02 94.55 -27.70
N VAL A 264 71.49 94.72 -26.48
CA VAL A 264 71.72 95.91 -25.65
C VAL A 264 73.20 96.06 -25.28
N ALA A 265 73.90 94.96 -24.94
CA ALA A 265 75.33 94.98 -24.66
C ALA A 265 76.16 95.38 -25.89
N ALA A 266 75.84 94.81 -27.07
CA ALA A 266 76.51 95.14 -28.32
C ALA A 266 76.35 96.62 -28.72
N ARG A 267 75.16 97.20 -28.51
CA ARG A 267 74.90 98.63 -28.73
C ARG A 267 75.74 99.53 -27.81
N ARG A 268 75.90 99.15 -26.54
CA ARG A 268 76.75 99.88 -25.58
C ARG A 268 78.22 99.87 -25.99
N ASP A 269 78.76 98.70 -26.33
CA ASP A 269 80.17 98.55 -26.75
C ASP A 269 80.50 99.30 -28.05
N SER A 270 79.51 99.49 -28.94
CA SER A 270 79.66 100.28 -30.16
C SER A 270 79.78 101.77 -29.86
N LEU A 271 78.93 102.27 -28.95
CA LEU A 271 78.89 103.69 -28.58
C LEU A 271 80.16 104.10 -27.82
N ASP A 272 80.65 103.24 -26.92
CA ASP A 272 81.91 103.48 -26.21
C ASP A 272 83.10 103.61 -27.19
N ARG A 273 83.10 102.83 -28.29
CA ARG A 273 84.11 102.95 -29.35
C ARG A 273 84.03 104.26 -30.10
N GLU A 274 82.84 104.77 -30.42
CA GLU A 274 82.66 106.08 -31.05
C GLU A 274 83.12 107.23 -30.13
N VAL A 275 82.80 107.16 -28.83
CA VAL A 275 83.24 108.16 -27.85
C VAL A 275 84.76 108.18 -27.66
N VAL A 276 85.41 107.01 -27.69
CA VAL A 276 86.87 106.92 -27.66
C VAL A 276 87.48 107.49 -28.95
N GLY A 277 86.92 107.14 -30.12
CA GLY A 277 87.38 107.63 -31.42
C GLY A 277 87.35 109.15 -31.53
N THR A 278 86.24 109.78 -31.17
CA THR A 278 86.08 111.25 -31.18
C THR A 278 87.04 111.95 -30.21
N ARG A 279 87.36 111.34 -29.05
CA ARG A 279 88.37 111.86 -28.11
C ARG A 279 89.79 111.81 -28.67
N THR A 280 90.14 110.76 -29.41
CA THR A 280 91.46 110.66 -30.06
C THR A 280 91.63 111.68 -31.18
N GLU A 281 90.61 111.90 -32.01
CA GLU A 281 90.64 112.90 -33.08
C GLU A 281 90.81 114.33 -32.54
N LEU A 282 90.08 114.68 -31.47
CA LEU A 282 90.18 115.99 -30.83
C LEU A 282 91.55 116.23 -30.17
N ALA A 283 92.19 115.17 -29.64
CA ALA A 283 93.53 115.26 -29.08
C ALA A 283 94.59 115.56 -30.16
N GLU A 284 94.45 114.98 -31.36
CA GLU A 284 95.34 115.27 -32.50
C GLU A 284 95.19 116.71 -32.99
N GLU A 285 93.96 117.25 -33.07
CA GLU A 285 93.72 118.66 -33.43
C GLU A 285 94.40 119.64 -32.44
N ILE A 286 94.29 119.41 -31.14
CA ILE A 286 94.94 120.24 -30.11
C ILE A 286 96.46 120.21 -30.26
N THR A 287 97.02 119.05 -30.62
CA THR A 287 98.47 118.87 -30.79
C THR A 287 98.98 119.62 -32.03
N ASN A 288 98.22 119.56 -33.14
CA ASN A 288 98.52 120.28 -34.37
C ASN A 288 98.41 121.81 -34.19
N GLY A 289 97.39 122.30 -33.47
CA GLY A 289 97.23 123.73 -33.20
C GLY A 289 98.36 124.33 -32.34
N ARG A 290 98.90 123.56 -31.38
CA ARG A 290 100.07 123.99 -30.58
C ARG A 290 101.35 124.08 -31.40
N ALA A 291 101.56 123.16 -32.35
CA ALA A 291 102.73 123.16 -33.21
C ALA A 291 102.76 124.33 -34.22
N GLU A 292 101.58 124.85 -34.60
CA GLU A 292 101.46 125.99 -35.51
C GLU A 292 101.76 127.33 -34.80
N LEU A 293 101.25 127.50 -33.58
CA LEU A 293 101.53 128.66 -32.71
C LEU A 293 103.03 128.79 -32.35
N ASP A 294 103.73 127.67 -32.11
CA ASP A 294 105.17 127.68 -31.82
C ASP A 294 106.02 128.14 -33.03
N ARG A 295 105.57 127.88 -34.26
CA ARG A 295 106.25 128.36 -35.48
C ARG A 295 106.10 129.87 -35.66
N GLU A 296 104.91 130.42 -35.39
CA GLU A 296 104.66 131.87 -35.48
C GLU A 296 105.47 132.67 -34.44
N ILE A 297 105.56 132.17 -33.20
CA ILE A 297 106.36 132.80 -32.13
C ILE A 297 107.86 132.80 -32.47
N THR A 298 108.34 131.74 -33.13
CA THR A 298 109.76 131.63 -33.52
C THR A 298 110.09 132.57 -34.69
N ALA A 299 109.18 132.73 -35.65
CA ALA A 299 109.34 133.67 -36.77
C ALA A 299 109.34 135.14 -36.32
N ALA A 300 108.51 135.51 -35.33
CA ALA A 300 108.47 136.86 -34.77
C ALA A 300 109.77 137.25 -34.02
N ARG A 301 110.45 136.29 -33.40
CA ARG A 301 111.73 136.51 -32.68
C ARG A 301 112.93 136.70 -33.61
N ALA A 302 112.90 136.11 -34.80
CA ALA A 302 113.98 136.24 -35.79
C ALA A 302 114.00 137.62 -36.49
N LEU A 303 112.84 138.23 -36.72
CA LEU A 303 112.75 139.58 -37.29
C LEU A 303 113.22 140.67 -36.30
N LEU A 304 112.90 140.51 -35.01
CA LEU A 304 113.25 141.47 -33.95
C LEU A 304 114.76 141.48 -33.60
N ALA A 305 115.46 140.39 -33.91
CA ALA A 305 116.91 140.27 -33.75
C ALA A 305 117.70 140.94 -34.90
N SER A 306 117.09 141.15 -36.07
CA SER A 306 117.73 141.80 -37.23
C SER A 306 117.74 143.32 -37.11
N ASP A 307 116.72 143.92 -36.49
CA ASP A 307 116.57 145.39 -36.42
C ASP A 307 117.30 146.03 -35.22
N THR A 308 117.82 145.23 -34.28
CA THR A 308 118.57 145.73 -33.11
C THR A 308 120.08 145.82 -33.32
N ALA A 309 120.59 145.37 -34.46
CA ALA A 309 122.02 145.44 -34.81
C ALA A 309 122.44 146.77 -35.46
N THR A 310 121.54 147.49 -36.14
CA THR A 310 121.85 148.71 -36.91
C THR A 310 121.80 150.01 -36.09
N ALA A 311 121.50 149.94 -34.79
CA ALA A 311 121.32 151.11 -33.92
C ALA A 311 122.23 151.15 -32.66
N ARG A 312 123.36 150.41 -32.65
CA ARG A 312 124.39 150.53 -31.58
C ARG A 312 125.84 150.77 -32.03
N GLU A 313 126.10 150.97 -33.32
CA GLU A 313 127.44 151.34 -33.81
C GLU A 313 127.71 152.86 -33.87
N ALA A 314 126.75 153.69 -33.44
CA ALA A 314 126.85 155.15 -33.51
C ALA A 314 126.63 155.91 -32.19
N LEU A 315 126.73 155.28 -30.99
CA LEU A 315 126.90 155.99 -29.71
C LEU A 315 127.28 155.08 -28.52
N ALA A 316 128.40 154.40 -28.68
CA ALA A 316 129.34 154.05 -27.61
C ALA A 316 130.74 153.91 -28.25
N ARG A 317 131.35 155.03 -28.66
CA ARG A 317 132.81 155.05 -28.82
C ARG A 317 133.36 156.01 -27.79
N GLU A 318 133.71 155.42 -26.66
CA GLU A 318 134.64 155.95 -25.67
C GLU A 318 134.16 157.24 -24.97
N ALA A 319 134.21 157.38 -23.66
CA ALA A 319 135.17 156.77 -22.78
C ALA A 319 134.78 157.07 -21.34
N GLU A 320 134.99 156.07 -20.49
CA GLU A 320 135.51 156.33 -19.16
C GLU A 320 136.99 156.65 -19.31
N SER A 321 137.25 157.91 -19.66
CA SER A 321 138.55 158.54 -19.48
C SER A 321 138.35 160.04 -19.33
N THR A 322 137.99 160.42 -18.10
CA THR A 322 138.51 161.61 -17.37
C THR A 322 138.16 163.01 -17.91
N ARG A 323 137.92 164.05 -17.12
CA ARG A 323 137.76 164.29 -15.69
C ARG A 323 137.42 165.78 -15.59
N ALA A 324 136.47 166.09 -14.71
CA ALA A 324 136.44 167.31 -13.91
C ALA A 324 136.50 168.66 -14.65
N GLU A 325 135.32 169.13 -15.09
CA GLU A 325 134.61 170.22 -14.42
C GLU A 325 133.18 170.25 -14.98
N LEU A 326 132.21 169.75 -14.22
CA LEU A 326 131.41 170.52 -13.25
C LEU A 326 130.67 171.72 -13.87
N ASP A 327 129.40 171.97 -13.64
CA ASP A 327 128.29 171.21 -13.05
C ASP A 327 127.15 172.23 -13.09
N ARG A 328 126.26 172.19 -14.09
CA ARG A 328 125.02 172.99 -14.01
C ARG A 328 123.86 172.69 -14.96
N GLU A 329 123.94 171.81 -15.97
CA GLU A 329 122.86 171.74 -16.99
C GLU A 329 122.25 170.35 -17.31
N VAL A 330 122.63 169.26 -16.64
CA VAL A 330 122.16 167.89 -17.03
C VAL A 330 120.93 167.38 -16.23
N ALA A 331 120.28 168.25 -15.45
CA ALA A 331 119.15 167.87 -14.59
C ALA A 331 117.80 167.66 -15.32
N ASP A 332 117.61 168.18 -16.53
CA ASP A 332 116.26 168.23 -17.15
C ASP A 332 115.92 167.08 -18.12
N ALA A 333 116.83 166.14 -18.43
CA ALA A 333 116.60 165.08 -19.42
C ALA A 333 116.38 163.65 -18.83
N HIS A 334 116.35 163.51 -17.50
CA HIS A 334 116.30 162.21 -16.79
C HIS A 334 114.88 161.74 -16.39
N ALA A 335 113.80 162.44 -16.74
CA ALA A 335 112.43 162.13 -16.28
C ALA A 335 111.56 161.32 -17.27
N ASP A 336 111.81 161.36 -18.58
CA ASP A 336 110.85 160.84 -19.59
C ASP A 336 111.13 159.40 -20.08
N ILE A 337 112.29 158.81 -19.78
CA ILE A 337 112.73 157.53 -20.39
C ILE A 337 112.53 156.30 -19.47
N GLU A 338 112.49 156.45 -18.15
CA GLU A 338 112.19 155.33 -17.23
C GLU A 338 110.68 155.02 -17.11
N ALA A 339 109.80 156.00 -17.43
CA ALA A 339 108.35 155.81 -17.42
C ALA A 339 107.84 154.85 -18.52
N ALA A 340 108.56 154.73 -19.65
CA ALA A 340 108.16 153.86 -20.77
C ALA A 340 108.54 152.38 -20.59
N ARG A 341 109.48 152.07 -19.68
CA ARG A 341 110.04 150.72 -19.53
C ARG A 341 109.28 149.85 -18.53
N LEU A 342 108.66 150.44 -17.51
CA LEU A 342 107.76 149.73 -16.59
C LEU A 342 106.38 149.43 -17.23
N ALA A 343 105.87 150.31 -18.10
CA ALA A 343 104.57 150.15 -18.75
C ALA A 343 104.51 148.95 -19.73
N SER A 344 105.61 148.60 -20.39
CA SER A 344 105.65 147.51 -21.37
C SER A 344 105.76 146.10 -20.74
N ALA A 345 106.18 145.98 -19.48
CA ALA A 345 106.27 144.70 -18.78
C ALA A 345 104.92 144.25 -18.18
N GLU A 346 104.11 145.19 -17.67
CA GLU A 346 102.77 144.91 -17.12
C GLU A 346 101.75 144.54 -18.21
N GLU A 347 101.89 145.08 -19.43
CA GLU A 347 100.97 144.79 -20.54
C GLU A 347 101.13 143.38 -21.14
N ILE A 348 102.35 142.83 -21.13
CA ILE A 348 102.63 141.46 -21.58
C ILE A 348 102.11 140.42 -20.56
N GLU A 349 102.18 140.70 -19.25
CA GLU A 349 101.65 139.80 -18.24
C GLU A 349 100.11 139.81 -18.21
N ARG A 350 99.49 140.99 -18.42
CA ARG A 350 98.02 141.13 -18.55
C ARG A 350 97.45 140.33 -19.72
N THR A 351 98.05 140.45 -20.90
CA THR A 351 97.60 139.75 -22.12
C THR A 351 97.81 138.23 -22.06
N THR A 352 98.85 137.76 -21.37
CA THR A 352 99.08 136.31 -21.12
C THR A 352 98.08 135.72 -20.12
N ARG A 353 97.56 136.52 -19.18
CA ARG A 353 96.53 136.10 -18.21
C ARG A 353 95.14 136.04 -18.86
N GLU A 354 94.78 137.07 -19.62
CA GLU A 354 93.51 137.16 -20.35
C GLU A 354 93.33 136.00 -21.36
N THR A 355 94.39 135.60 -22.06
CA THR A 355 94.34 134.48 -23.01
C THR A 355 94.19 133.12 -22.33
N ARG A 356 94.78 132.89 -21.15
CA ARG A 356 94.58 131.66 -20.36
C ARG A 356 93.17 131.56 -19.78
N GLU A 357 92.64 132.64 -19.23
CA GLU A 357 91.27 132.68 -18.69
C GLU A 357 90.20 132.54 -19.77
N GLN A 358 90.49 132.92 -21.02
CA GLN A 358 89.61 132.66 -22.17
C GLN A 358 89.60 131.15 -22.53
N ILE A 359 90.77 130.52 -22.60
CA ILE A 359 90.91 129.09 -22.95
C ILE A 359 90.28 128.18 -21.89
N ASP A 360 90.46 128.47 -20.60
CA ASP A 360 89.84 127.66 -19.53
C ASP A 360 88.30 127.77 -19.54
N ARG A 361 87.75 128.94 -19.89
CA ARG A 361 86.30 129.11 -20.07
C ARG A 361 85.77 128.29 -21.25
N ASP A 362 86.45 128.32 -22.39
CA ASP A 362 86.04 127.56 -23.58
C ASP A 362 86.15 126.03 -23.36
N LEU A 363 87.16 125.56 -22.63
CA LEU A 363 87.30 124.15 -22.22
C LEU A 363 86.21 123.70 -21.25
N THR A 364 85.81 124.56 -20.32
CA THR A 364 84.72 124.24 -19.38
C THR A 364 83.38 124.17 -20.12
N GLN A 365 83.13 125.13 -21.02
CA GLN A 365 81.88 125.20 -21.77
C GLN A 365 81.70 124.03 -22.76
N THR A 366 82.79 123.55 -23.37
CA THR A 366 82.77 122.36 -24.24
C THR A 366 82.56 121.06 -23.45
N ARG A 367 83.16 120.95 -22.26
CA ARG A 367 82.98 119.79 -21.38
C ARG A 367 81.53 119.66 -20.87
N ASP A 368 80.94 120.76 -20.40
CA ASP A 368 79.55 120.79 -19.92
C ASP A 368 78.53 120.50 -21.03
N ARG A 369 78.87 120.77 -22.29
CA ARG A 369 78.03 120.45 -23.44
C ARG A 369 78.05 118.94 -23.72
N ILE A 370 79.24 118.33 -23.75
CA ILE A 370 79.40 116.89 -23.99
C ILE A 370 78.75 116.07 -22.88
N GLU A 371 78.87 116.50 -21.62
CA GLU A 371 78.24 115.80 -20.49
C GLU A 371 76.69 115.83 -20.58
N ARG A 372 76.10 116.93 -21.08
CA ARG A 372 74.66 117.00 -21.34
C ARG A 372 74.23 116.10 -22.50
N ASP A 373 74.94 116.16 -23.62
CA ASP A 373 74.62 115.34 -24.79
C ASP A 373 74.70 113.83 -24.46
N LEU A 374 75.67 113.42 -23.62
CA LEU A 374 75.79 112.03 -23.15
C LEU A 374 74.63 111.59 -22.25
N ALA A 375 74.18 112.47 -21.35
CA ALA A 375 73.06 112.20 -20.45
C ALA A 375 71.73 112.06 -21.22
N ASP A 376 71.50 112.92 -22.22
CA ASP A 376 70.31 112.88 -23.07
C ASP A 376 70.25 111.58 -23.90
N HIS A 377 71.39 111.13 -24.46
CA HIS A 377 71.46 109.86 -25.18
C HIS A 377 71.22 108.64 -24.27
N GLN A 378 71.76 108.63 -23.05
CA GLN A 378 71.52 107.55 -22.09
C GLN A 378 70.05 107.47 -21.66
N ALA A 379 69.39 108.63 -21.46
CA ALA A 379 67.96 108.67 -21.15
C ALA A 379 67.09 108.17 -22.30
N GLY A 380 67.45 108.48 -23.56
CA GLY A 380 66.76 107.99 -24.75
C GLY A 380 66.76 106.45 -24.85
N ILE A 381 67.94 105.84 -24.72
CA ILE A 381 68.08 104.37 -24.80
C ILE A 381 67.32 103.66 -23.67
N ALA A 382 67.34 104.22 -22.46
CA ALA A 382 66.60 103.66 -21.33
C ALA A 382 65.07 103.69 -21.56
N ALA A 383 64.56 104.76 -22.17
CA ALA A 383 63.14 104.89 -22.51
C ALA A 383 62.73 103.90 -23.61
N GLU A 384 63.56 103.70 -24.62
CA GLU A 384 63.32 102.72 -25.68
C GLU A 384 63.32 101.28 -25.14
N ALA A 385 64.28 100.93 -24.28
CA ALA A 385 64.33 99.60 -23.64
C ALA A 385 63.13 99.34 -22.73
N ALA A 386 62.62 100.37 -22.03
CA ALA A 386 61.42 100.24 -21.20
C ALA A 386 60.15 100.02 -22.03
N ARG A 387 60.02 100.69 -23.17
CA ARG A 387 58.88 100.49 -24.09
C ARG A 387 58.89 99.08 -24.69
N ALA A 388 60.03 98.60 -25.17
CA ALA A 388 60.13 97.26 -25.75
C ALA A 388 59.78 96.15 -24.74
N ARG A 389 60.16 96.31 -23.47
CA ARG A 389 59.76 95.36 -22.40
C ARG A 389 58.26 95.40 -22.13
N SER A 390 57.66 96.58 -22.06
CA SER A 390 56.22 96.72 -21.83
C SER A 390 55.37 96.15 -22.97
N GLU A 391 55.84 96.26 -24.21
CA GLU A 391 55.16 95.66 -25.37
C GLU A 391 55.25 94.13 -25.33
N LEU A 392 56.43 93.56 -25.04
CA LEU A 392 56.61 92.10 -24.91
C LEU A 392 55.79 91.50 -23.76
N ASP A 393 55.75 92.17 -22.59
CA ASP A 393 54.94 91.72 -21.46
C ASP A 393 53.44 91.71 -21.80
N ALA A 394 52.98 92.67 -22.61
CA ALA A 394 51.60 92.72 -23.08
C ALA A 394 51.28 91.58 -24.05
N ASP A 395 52.17 91.29 -25.02
CA ASP A 395 52.01 90.18 -25.97
C ASP A 395 52.03 88.81 -25.27
N LEU A 396 52.88 88.64 -24.26
CA LEU A 396 52.93 87.43 -23.44
C LEU A 396 51.67 87.27 -22.56
N ALA A 397 51.13 88.36 -22.03
CA ALA A 397 49.87 88.33 -21.30
C ALA A 397 48.70 87.96 -22.22
N GLU A 398 48.67 88.49 -23.44
CA GLU A 398 47.64 88.17 -24.44
C GLU A 398 47.69 86.70 -24.88
N THR A 399 48.88 86.16 -25.18
CA THR A 399 49.03 84.75 -25.57
C THR A 399 48.66 83.79 -24.43
N ARG A 400 49.03 84.10 -23.18
CA ARG A 400 48.62 83.33 -22.00
C ARG A 400 47.11 83.36 -21.79
N ALA A 401 46.45 84.50 -21.97
CA ALA A 401 45.01 84.63 -21.85
C ALA A 401 44.27 83.82 -22.92
N ARG A 402 44.76 83.83 -24.17
CA ARG A 402 44.19 83.01 -25.26
C ARG A 402 44.31 81.51 -24.98
N LEU A 403 45.49 81.03 -24.59
CA LEU A 403 45.69 79.61 -24.27
C LEU A 403 44.87 79.14 -23.06
N ALA A 404 44.70 80.00 -22.04
CA ALA A 404 43.85 79.69 -20.89
C ALA A 404 42.36 79.62 -21.28
N HIS A 405 41.92 80.48 -22.20
CA HIS A 405 40.56 80.45 -22.73
C HIS A 405 40.32 79.18 -23.56
N ASP A 406 41.25 78.80 -24.43
CA ASP A 406 41.14 77.59 -25.25
C ASP A 406 41.11 76.30 -24.38
N ASP A 407 41.92 76.22 -23.30
CA ASP A 407 41.88 75.10 -22.33
C ASP A 407 40.53 75.04 -21.59
N ASP A 408 39.98 76.19 -21.18
CA ASP A 408 38.67 76.24 -20.49
C ASP A 408 37.50 75.86 -21.41
N GLU A 409 37.53 76.31 -22.67
CA GLU A 409 36.56 75.89 -23.69
C GLU A 409 36.63 74.39 -23.96
N GLN A 410 37.83 73.82 -24.11
CA GLN A 410 38.00 72.37 -24.31
C GLN A 410 37.52 71.57 -23.10
N ARG A 411 37.82 72.00 -21.87
CA ARG A 411 37.35 71.34 -20.64
C ARG A 411 35.84 71.38 -20.51
N THR A 412 35.22 72.52 -20.81
CA THR A 412 33.76 72.69 -20.76
C THR A 412 33.07 71.82 -21.79
N ARG A 413 33.63 71.74 -23.00
CA ARG A 413 33.14 70.85 -24.06
C ARG A 413 33.23 69.38 -23.67
N LEU A 414 34.39 68.90 -23.22
CA LEU A 414 34.58 67.51 -22.79
C LEU A 414 33.69 67.14 -21.59
N ARG A 415 33.43 68.10 -20.70
CA ARG A 415 32.48 67.91 -19.59
C ARG A 415 31.05 67.75 -20.10
N GLY A 416 30.62 68.60 -21.04
CA GLY A 416 29.31 68.49 -21.68
C GLY A 416 29.14 67.17 -22.43
N GLU A 417 30.14 66.76 -23.22
CA GLU A 417 30.14 65.48 -23.94
C GLU A 417 30.05 64.29 -22.96
N ARG A 418 30.75 64.32 -21.82
CA ARG A 418 30.63 63.30 -20.77
C ARG A 418 29.26 63.28 -20.13
N GLU A 419 28.70 64.43 -19.77
CA GLU A 419 27.36 64.52 -19.19
C GLU A 419 26.29 63.98 -20.16
N THR A 420 26.45 64.20 -21.47
CA THR A 420 25.58 63.60 -22.49
C THR A 420 25.75 62.08 -22.60
N PHE A 421 26.99 61.57 -22.62
CA PHE A 421 27.22 60.12 -22.67
C PHE A 421 26.72 59.40 -21.41
N ASP A 422 26.95 59.98 -20.23
CA ASP A 422 26.46 59.44 -18.95
C ASP A 422 24.91 59.40 -18.93
N ALA A 423 24.26 60.43 -19.50
CA ALA A 423 22.80 60.48 -19.62
C ALA A 423 22.25 59.47 -20.65
N GLU A 424 22.92 59.29 -21.79
CA GLU A 424 22.55 58.29 -22.80
C GLU A 424 22.70 56.87 -22.25
N ILE A 425 23.80 56.56 -21.58
CA ILE A 425 24.03 55.24 -20.95
C ILE A 425 22.99 54.98 -19.84
N ALA A 426 22.65 56.00 -19.05
CA ALA A 426 21.59 55.87 -18.04
C ALA A 426 20.22 55.61 -18.68
N ALA A 427 19.87 56.33 -19.74
CA ALA A 427 18.61 56.15 -20.45
C ALA A 427 18.52 54.79 -21.15
N ASP A 428 19.63 54.30 -21.73
CA ASP A 428 19.70 52.97 -22.33
C ASP A 428 19.61 51.86 -21.28
N ARG A 429 20.24 52.03 -20.10
CA ARG A 429 20.07 51.12 -18.97
C ARG A 429 18.61 51.05 -18.50
N ASP A 430 17.97 52.19 -18.32
CA ASP A 430 16.58 52.24 -17.87
C ASP A 430 15.65 51.61 -18.91
N ARG A 431 15.93 51.81 -20.22
CA ARG A 431 15.20 51.16 -21.31
C ARG A 431 15.37 49.64 -21.29
N ILE A 432 16.62 49.16 -21.22
CA ILE A 432 16.94 47.72 -21.18
C ILE A 432 16.34 47.08 -19.92
N ALA A 433 16.44 47.74 -18.76
CA ALA A 433 15.84 47.26 -17.52
C ALA A 433 14.31 47.16 -17.64
N ALA A 434 13.65 48.17 -18.22
CA ALA A 434 12.21 48.16 -18.45
C ALA A 434 11.76 47.15 -19.53
N GLU A 435 12.62 46.84 -20.51
CA GLU A 435 12.39 45.76 -21.49
C GLU A 435 12.51 44.39 -20.83
N LEU A 436 13.61 44.12 -20.12
CA LEU A 436 13.83 42.88 -19.39
C LEU A 436 12.75 42.63 -18.33
N GLU A 437 12.31 43.66 -17.61
CA GLU A 437 11.25 43.52 -16.61
C GLU A 437 9.89 43.19 -17.26
N ARG A 438 9.59 43.82 -18.40
CA ARG A 438 8.39 43.48 -19.19
C ARG A 438 8.45 42.07 -19.74
N GLU A 439 9.58 41.67 -20.33
CA GLU A 439 9.78 40.32 -20.86
C GLU A 439 9.68 39.26 -19.75
N ALA A 440 10.33 39.50 -18.61
CA ALA A 440 10.23 38.63 -17.43
C ALA A 440 8.80 38.56 -16.90
N HIS A 441 8.05 39.67 -16.89
CA HIS A 441 6.65 39.68 -16.47
C HIS A 441 5.76 38.91 -17.46
N THR A 442 5.94 39.11 -18.76
CA THR A 442 5.20 38.37 -19.79
C THR A 442 5.51 36.88 -19.78
N ALA A 443 6.78 36.50 -19.59
CA ALA A 443 7.20 35.11 -19.48
C ALA A 443 6.59 34.46 -18.24
N ARG A 444 6.62 35.14 -17.08
CA ARG A 444 5.93 34.66 -15.86
C ARG A 444 4.43 34.48 -16.06
N THR A 445 3.77 35.42 -16.73
CA THR A 445 2.31 35.37 -16.93
C THR A 445 1.94 34.25 -17.91
N ALA A 446 2.68 34.10 -19.01
CA ALA A 446 2.48 32.99 -19.95
C ALA A 446 2.69 31.63 -19.28
N LEU A 447 3.73 31.52 -18.45
CA LEU A 447 4.05 30.31 -17.69
C LEU A 447 3.01 29.99 -16.60
N GLU A 448 2.49 31.01 -15.91
CA GLU A 448 1.38 30.84 -14.95
C GLU A 448 0.13 30.27 -15.65
N VAL A 449 -0.17 30.75 -16.86
CA VAL A 449 -1.28 30.23 -17.68
C VAL A 449 -0.99 28.79 -18.13
N GLU A 450 0.22 28.47 -18.57
CA GLU A 450 0.58 27.10 -18.95
C GLU A 450 0.50 26.15 -17.74
N LEU A 451 1.05 26.52 -16.59
CA LEU A 451 0.94 25.75 -15.35
C LEU A 451 -0.50 25.56 -14.89
N ALA A 452 -1.34 26.59 -15.03
CA ALA A 452 -2.77 26.48 -14.75
C ALA A 452 -3.44 25.48 -15.70
N THR A 453 -3.15 25.59 -17.00
CA THR A 453 -3.73 24.71 -18.03
C THR A 453 -3.31 23.25 -17.82
N ARG A 454 -2.01 23.00 -17.58
CA ARG A 454 -1.48 21.66 -17.27
C ARG A 454 -2.03 21.08 -15.98
N ARG A 455 -2.23 21.91 -14.95
CA ARG A 455 -2.88 21.47 -13.71
C ARG A 455 -4.33 21.08 -13.95
N ASP A 456 -5.08 21.89 -14.70
CA ASP A 456 -6.47 21.59 -15.04
C ASP A 456 -6.57 20.30 -15.88
N GLU A 457 -5.68 20.10 -16.86
CA GLU A 457 -5.60 18.87 -17.66
C GLU A 457 -5.26 17.64 -16.80
N ALA A 458 -4.26 17.73 -15.93
CA ALA A 458 -3.87 16.64 -15.02
C ALA A 458 -4.96 16.34 -13.98
N GLU A 459 -5.66 17.36 -13.48
CA GLU A 459 -6.80 17.19 -12.57
C GLU A 459 -7.97 16.52 -13.29
N GLN A 460 -8.27 16.91 -14.53
CA GLN A 460 -9.29 16.25 -15.35
C GLN A 460 -8.95 14.78 -15.64
N ASP A 461 -7.72 14.47 -16.05
CA ASP A 461 -7.28 13.09 -16.28
C ASP A 461 -7.33 12.26 -14.98
N TYR A 462 -6.93 12.85 -13.84
CA TYR A 462 -7.06 12.21 -12.53
C TYR A 462 -8.53 11.93 -12.18
N VAL A 463 -9.42 12.92 -12.35
CA VAL A 463 -10.86 12.76 -12.08
C VAL A 463 -11.47 11.69 -12.99
N GLN A 464 -11.12 11.68 -14.28
CA GLN A 464 -11.61 10.69 -15.23
C GLN A 464 -11.15 9.28 -14.85
N ARG A 465 -9.86 9.08 -14.63
CA ARG A 465 -9.34 7.76 -14.22
C ARG A 465 -9.88 7.32 -12.86
N HIS A 466 -10.10 8.25 -11.93
CA HIS A 466 -10.74 7.93 -10.66
C HIS A 466 -12.19 7.49 -10.88
N HIS A 467 -12.93 8.16 -11.77
CA HIS A 467 -14.28 7.78 -12.14
C HIS A 467 -14.32 6.38 -12.79
N ASP A 468 -13.44 6.12 -13.75
CA ASP A 468 -13.33 4.82 -14.42
C ASP A 468 -13.01 3.69 -13.41
N ALA A 469 -12.07 3.94 -12.48
CA ALA A 469 -11.75 2.98 -11.41
C ALA A 469 -12.94 2.77 -10.44
N VAL A 470 -13.71 3.82 -10.14
CA VAL A 470 -14.93 3.70 -9.33
C VAL A 470 -15.98 2.86 -10.05
N GLU A 471 -16.24 3.12 -11.34
CA GLU A 471 -17.19 2.32 -12.14
C GLU A 471 -16.77 0.84 -12.24
N GLU A 472 -15.48 0.57 -12.42
CA GLU A 472 -14.96 -0.79 -12.45
C GLU A 472 -15.14 -1.49 -11.09
N THR A 473 -14.78 -0.84 -9.98
CA THR A 473 -15.01 -1.40 -8.64
C THR A 473 -16.49 -1.61 -8.33
N GLN A 474 -17.36 -0.73 -8.81
CA GLN A 474 -18.79 -0.85 -8.63
C GLN A 474 -19.35 -2.02 -9.43
N THR A 475 -18.85 -2.25 -10.65
CA THR A 475 -19.19 -3.42 -11.47
C THR A 475 -18.80 -4.72 -10.75
N PHE A 476 -17.60 -4.80 -10.18
CA PHE A 476 -17.18 -5.97 -9.40
C PHE A 476 -18.04 -6.20 -8.15
N LEU A 477 -18.41 -5.13 -7.45
CA LEU A 477 -19.31 -5.22 -6.29
C LEU A 477 -20.71 -5.69 -6.68
N ASP A 478 -21.25 -5.17 -7.79
CA ASP A 478 -22.55 -5.58 -8.31
C ASP A 478 -22.54 -7.04 -8.77
N GLU A 479 -21.48 -7.50 -9.42
CA GLU A 479 -21.30 -8.91 -9.80
C GLU A 479 -21.19 -9.81 -8.56
N ALA A 480 -20.38 -9.43 -7.57
CA ALA A 480 -20.26 -10.15 -6.29
C ALA A 480 -21.61 -10.23 -5.55
N ASN A 481 -22.38 -9.15 -5.54
CA ASN A 481 -23.72 -9.10 -4.95
C ASN A 481 -24.71 -9.98 -5.73
N ALA A 482 -24.66 -10.00 -7.06
CA ALA A 482 -25.48 -10.85 -7.89
C ALA A 482 -25.17 -12.34 -7.66
N GLN A 483 -23.90 -12.72 -7.58
CA GLN A 483 -23.47 -14.08 -7.25
C GLN A 483 -23.94 -14.50 -5.85
N LEU A 484 -23.84 -13.59 -4.86
CA LEU A 484 -24.35 -13.84 -3.50
C LEU A 484 -25.86 -14.04 -3.47
N ALA A 485 -26.61 -13.26 -4.26
CA ALA A 485 -28.06 -13.38 -4.38
C ALA A 485 -28.46 -14.73 -5.02
N ASP A 486 -27.84 -15.09 -6.15
CA ASP A 486 -28.06 -16.37 -6.85
C ASP A 486 -27.81 -17.56 -5.91
N VAL A 487 -26.68 -17.56 -5.21
CA VAL A 487 -26.35 -18.69 -4.33
C VAL A 487 -27.23 -18.74 -3.08
N THR A 488 -27.69 -17.59 -2.58
CA THR A 488 -28.67 -17.55 -1.49
C THR A 488 -30.02 -18.14 -1.95
N GLU A 489 -30.50 -17.76 -3.13
CA GLU A 489 -31.74 -18.29 -3.71
C GLU A 489 -31.64 -19.80 -3.98
N ARG A 490 -30.52 -20.26 -4.53
CA ARG A 490 -30.25 -21.69 -4.73
C ARG A 490 -30.21 -22.45 -3.40
N ALA A 491 -29.59 -21.89 -2.37
CA ALA A 491 -29.56 -22.51 -1.05
C ALA A 491 -30.95 -22.58 -0.40
N GLU A 492 -31.78 -21.54 -0.55
CA GLU A 492 -33.17 -21.55 -0.09
C GLU A 492 -34.01 -22.58 -0.85
N THR A 493 -33.83 -22.67 -2.17
CA THR A 493 -34.48 -23.68 -3.01
C THR A 493 -34.11 -25.08 -2.56
N LYS A 494 -32.82 -25.36 -2.32
CA LYS A 494 -32.35 -26.65 -1.81
C LYS A 494 -32.89 -26.98 -0.43
N ARG A 495 -32.99 -25.99 0.48
CA ARG A 495 -33.64 -26.16 1.79
C ARG A 495 -35.12 -26.50 1.66
N LYS A 496 -35.82 -25.89 0.68
CA LYS A 496 -37.23 -26.20 0.41
C LYS A 496 -37.39 -27.62 -0.14
N GLU A 497 -36.60 -28.00 -1.13
CA GLU A 497 -36.57 -29.35 -1.70
C GLU A 497 -36.28 -30.41 -0.61
N ALA A 498 -35.31 -30.16 0.26
CA ALA A 498 -34.96 -31.05 1.38
C ALA A 498 -36.13 -31.23 2.36
N ARG A 499 -36.82 -30.14 2.74
CA ARG A 499 -38.01 -30.19 3.61
C ARG A 499 -39.18 -30.92 2.95
N GLU A 500 -39.40 -30.70 1.66
CA GLU A 500 -40.45 -31.40 0.91
C GLU A 500 -40.14 -32.90 0.80
N ALA A 501 -38.89 -33.29 0.55
CA ALA A 501 -38.46 -34.68 0.55
C ALA A 501 -38.67 -35.36 1.92
N GLU A 502 -38.29 -34.69 3.01
CA GLU A 502 -38.50 -35.21 4.37
C GLU A 502 -40.01 -35.37 4.67
N ALA A 503 -40.83 -34.36 4.35
CA ALA A 503 -42.27 -34.40 4.55
C ALA A 503 -42.94 -35.54 3.75
N ASN A 504 -42.53 -35.74 2.50
CA ASN A 504 -43.01 -36.83 1.65
C ASN A 504 -42.63 -38.20 2.24
N ALA A 505 -41.42 -38.34 2.77
CA ALA A 505 -40.96 -39.57 3.42
C ALA A 505 -41.75 -39.88 4.70
N TYR A 506 -42.04 -38.89 5.55
CA TYR A 506 -42.92 -39.10 6.72
C TYR A 506 -44.34 -39.49 6.31
N ALA A 507 -44.90 -38.84 5.28
CA ALA A 507 -46.24 -39.16 4.80
C ALA A 507 -46.31 -40.60 4.28
N ALA A 508 -45.30 -41.03 3.53
CA ALA A 508 -45.17 -42.41 3.05
C ALA A 508 -45.00 -43.39 4.22
N ALA A 509 -44.09 -43.12 5.16
CA ALA A 509 -43.87 -43.93 6.36
C ALA A 509 -45.15 -44.10 7.21
N ARG A 510 -45.90 -43.01 7.40
CA ARG A 510 -47.19 -43.03 8.09
C ARG A 510 -48.21 -43.90 7.36
N LYS A 511 -48.28 -43.80 6.03
CA LYS A 511 -49.17 -44.62 5.19
C LYS A 511 -48.82 -46.10 5.32
N THR A 512 -47.54 -46.46 5.21
CA THR A 512 -47.06 -47.84 5.36
C THR A 512 -47.44 -48.43 6.72
N ARG A 513 -47.27 -47.67 7.81
CA ARG A 513 -47.67 -48.11 9.16
C ARG A 513 -49.18 -48.32 9.26
N ALA A 514 -49.98 -47.35 8.82
CA ALA A 514 -51.44 -47.46 8.87
C ALA A 514 -51.97 -48.63 8.02
N GLU A 515 -51.36 -48.88 6.86
CA GLU A 515 -51.72 -50.01 6.00
C GLU A 515 -51.36 -51.35 6.64
N SER A 516 -50.17 -51.45 7.25
CA SER A 516 -49.74 -52.63 8.01
C SER A 516 -50.64 -52.92 9.22
N GLU A 517 -50.98 -51.90 10.01
CA GLU A 517 -51.92 -52.02 11.13
C GLU A 517 -53.30 -52.49 10.65
N ARG A 518 -53.78 -51.99 9.51
CA ARG A 518 -55.05 -52.44 8.91
C ARG A 518 -55.00 -53.92 8.55
N VAL A 519 -53.94 -54.37 7.86
CA VAL A 519 -53.74 -55.77 7.46
C VAL A 519 -53.59 -56.69 8.67
N ALA A 520 -52.85 -56.26 9.70
CA ALA A 520 -52.70 -56.99 10.96
C ALA A 520 -54.03 -57.18 11.68
N ASN A 521 -54.84 -56.12 11.79
CA ASN A 521 -56.17 -56.17 12.38
C ASN A 521 -57.12 -57.08 11.59
N GLU A 522 -57.07 -57.03 10.25
CA GLU A 522 -57.86 -57.91 9.39
C GLU A 522 -57.48 -59.39 9.58
N THR A 523 -56.18 -59.68 9.66
CA THR A 523 -55.65 -61.04 9.92
C THR A 523 -56.13 -61.57 11.27
N LEU A 524 -56.04 -60.75 12.32
CA LEU A 524 -56.52 -61.10 13.66
C LEU A 524 -58.03 -61.29 13.71
N SER A 525 -58.79 -60.43 13.03
CA SER A 525 -60.25 -60.54 12.94
C SER A 525 -60.67 -61.85 12.26
N ASN A 526 -60.05 -62.17 11.12
CA ASN A 526 -60.34 -63.40 10.38
C ASN A 526 -59.97 -64.65 11.20
N ALA A 527 -58.84 -64.63 11.91
CA ALA A 527 -58.43 -65.71 12.80
C ALA A 527 -59.40 -65.89 13.97
N ARG A 528 -59.88 -64.79 14.59
CA ARG A 528 -60.89 -64.83 15.66
C ARG A 528 -62.20 -65.45 15.18
N SER A 529 -62.73 -64.98 14.05
CA SER A 529 -63.95 -65.55 13.47
C SER A 529 -63.81 -67.05 13.19
N ARG A 530 -62.64 -67.49 12.69
CA ARG A 530 -62.37 -68.91 12.42
C ARG A 530 -62.25 -69.73 13.70
N ALA A 531 -61.55 -69.22 14.72
CA ALA A 531 -61.40 -69.88 16.02
C ALA A 531 -62.75 -70.01 16.72
N GLU A 532 -63.57 -68.95 16.72
CA GLU A 532 -64.92 -68.95 17.29
C GLU A 532 -65.84 -69.94 16.59
N PHE A 533 -65.79 -69.98 15.24
CA PHE A 533 -66.54 -70.97 14.47
C PHE A 533 -66.12 -72.41 14.85
N LEU A 534 -64.82 -72.67 14.98
CA LEU A 534 -64.29 -74.00 15.28
C LEU A 534 -64.71 -74.48 16.67
N VAL A 535 -64.68 -73.60 17.67
CA VAL A 535 -65.17 -73.90 19.03
C VAL A 535 -66.68 -74.11 19.03
N THR A 536 -67.45 -73.24 18.36
CA THR A 536 -68.92 -73.35 18.29
C THR A 536 -69.36 -74.63 17.59
N ASP A 537 -68.68 -75.03 16.52
CA ASP A 537 -68.96 -76.27 15.79
C ASP A 537 -68.65 -77.50 16.65
N ALA A 538 -67.52 -77.51 17.35
CA ALA A 538 -67.16 -78.57 18.28
C ALA A 538 -68.12 -78.66 19.48
N GLU A 539 -68.57 -77.53 20.04
CA GLU A 539 -69.60 -77.52 21.09
C GLU A 539 -70.94 -78.07 20.58
N ARG A 540 -71.29 -77.80 19.31
CA ARG A 540 -72.48 -78.38 18.68
C ARG A 540 -72.32 -79.90 18.51
N GLN A 541 -71.14 -80.35 18.07
CA GLN A 541 -70.84 -81.77 17.92
C GLN A 541 -70.86 -82.49 19.27
N ALA A 542 -70.25 -81.92 20.30
CA ALA A 542 -70.27 -82.44 21.67
C ALA A 542 -71.70 -82.55 22.22
N ARG A 543 -72.53 -81.51 22.00
CA ARG A 543 -73.98 -81.57 22.33
C ARG A 543 -74.70 -82.68 21.57
N GLY A 544 -74.35 -82.91 20.30
CA GLY A 544 -74.88 -84.02 19.51
C GLY A 544 -74.50 -85.39 20.07
N ILE A 545 -73.23 -85.60 20.41
CA ILE A 545 -72.72 -86.85 21.01
C ILE A 545 -73.44 -87.14 22.34
N ILE A 546 -73.58 -86.11 23.19
CA ILE A 546 -74.32 -86.23 24.45
C ILE A 546 -75.80 -86.54 24.19
N GLY A 547 -76.45 -85.84 23.25
CA GLY A 547 -77.85 -86.09 22.91
C GLY A 547 -78.11 -87.50 22.37
N ASP A 548 -77.25 -88.00 21.47
CA ASP A 548 -77.32 -89.37 20.95
C ASP A 548 -77.11 -90.41 22.07
N ALA A 549 -76.22 -90.11 23.02
CA ALA A 549 -75.98 -90.94 24.19
C ALA A 549 -77.19 -90.94 25.15
N GLU A 550 -77.81 -89.79 25.38
CA GLU A 550 -79.03 -89.64 26.18
C GLU A 550 -80.20 -90.44 25.57
N GLU A 551 -80.35 -90.43 24.25
CA GLU A 551 -81.36 -91.23 23.56
C GLU A 551 -81.11 -92.73 23.74
N ARG A 552 -79.85 -93.17 23.59
CA ARG A 552 -79.45 -94.57 23.85
C ARG A 552 -79.67 -94.95 25.31
N LEU A 553 -79.32 -94.08 26.26
CA LEU A 553 -79.57 -94.30 27.68
C LEU A 553 -81.06 -94.42 27.99
N SER A 554 -81.89 -93.58 27.35
CA SER A 554 -83.35 -93.67 27.45
C SER A 554 -83.87 -95.01 26.92
N ALA A 555 -83.33 -95.51 25.81
CA ALA A 555 -83.67 -96.82 25.26
C ALA A 555 -83.24 -97.96 26.19
N ILE A 556 -82.01 -97.91 26.72
CA ILE A 556 -81.46 -98.86 27.68
C ILE A 556 -82.30 -98.90 28.96
N ASN A 557 -82.68 -97.74 29.49
CA ASN A 557 -83.56 -97.64 30.67
C ASN A 557 -84.96 -98.20 30.38
N ARG A 558 -85.53 -97.91 29.20
CA ARG A 558 -86.81 -98.50 28.78
C ARG A 558 -86.74 -100.02 28.67
N GLU A 559 -85.65 -100.55 28.13
CA GLU A 559 -85.40 -102.00 28.04
C GLU A 559 -85.29 -102.59 29.45
N ARG A 560 -84.47 -102.00 30.33
CA ARG A 560 -84.37 -102.39 31.75
C ARG A 560 -85.73 -102.42 32.43
N ASP A 561 -86.52 -101.35 32.29
CA ASP A 561 -87.84 -101.24 32.92
C ASP A 561 -88.82 -102.26 32.34
N SER A 562 -88.75 -102.54 31.03
CA SER A 562 -89.56 -103.58 30.39
C SER A 562 -89.19 -104.99 30.86
N VAL A 563 -87.90 -105.25 31.08
CA VAL A 563 -87.42 -106.55 31.57
C VAL A 563 -87.75 -106.70 33.05
N ALA A 564 -87.58 -105.66 33.86
CA ALA A 564 -88.02 -105.63 35.26
C ALA A 564 -89.53 -105.89 35.37
N ALA A 565 -90.35 -105.22 34.54
CA ALA A 565 -91.79 -105.44 34.49
C ALA A 565 -92.17 -106.85 33.99
N TYR A 566 -91.42 -107.43 33.05
CA TYR A 566 -91.63 -108.81 32.60
C TYR A 566 -91.38 -109.82 33.72
N PHE A 567 -90.29 -109.65 34.49
CA PHE A 567 -89.99 -110.49 35.63
C PHE A 567 -90.98 -110.29 36.79
N GLU A 568 -91.45 -109.06 37.03
CA GLU A 568 -92.51 -108.78 38.00
C GLU A 568 -93.85 -109.42 37.59
N ASN A 569 -94.20 -109.39 36.31
CA ASN A 569 -95.39 -110.09 35.79
C ASN A 569 -95.25 -111.62 35.88
N LEU A 570 -94.08 -112.18 35.60
CA LEU A 570 -93.78 -113.61 35.84
C LEU A 570 -93.93 -113.97 37.31
N ARG A 571 -93.43 -113.13 38.23
CA ARG A 571 -93.60 -113.29 39.68
C ARG A 571 -95.07 -113.25 40.09
N GLY A 572 -95.84 -112.31 39.55
CA GLY A 572 -97.28 -112.16 39.81
C GLY A 572 -98.12 -113.33 39.25
N MET A 573 -97.80 -113.80 38.05
CA MET A 573 -98.49 -114.93 37.40
C MET A 573 -98.20 -116.25 38.12
N VAL A 574 -96.96 -116.46 38.56
CA VAL A 574 -96.59 -117.63 39.37
C VAL A 574 -97.20 -117.56 40.78
N GLY A 575 -97.29 -116.36 41.37
CA GLY A 575 -98.02 -116.14 42.63
C GLY A 575 -99.52 -116.44 42.51
N GLN A 576 -100.17 -116.04 41.41
CA GLN A 576 -101.58 -116.36 41.15
C GLN A 576 -101.84 -117.85 40.90
N VAL A 577 -100.91 -118.57 40.27
CA VAL A 577 -101.00 -120.04 40.10
C VAL A 577 -100.83 -120.76 41.43
N ALA A 578 -99.96 -120.26 42.32
CA ALA A 578 -99.81 -120.79 43.68
C ALA A 578 -101.05 -120.51 44.56
N GLU A 579 -101.66 -119.33 44.46
CA GLU A 579 -102.86 -118.97 45.24
C GLU A 579 -104.13 -119.67 44.73
N SER A 580 -104.32 -119.78 43.41
CA SER A 580 -105.52 -120.40 42.83
C SER A 580 -105.62 -121.92 43.03
N GLN A 581 -104.52 -122.63 43.32
CA GLN A 581 -104.52 -124.07 43.62
C GLN A 581 -104.52 -124.40 45.11
N SER A 582 -104.30 -123.40 45.98
CA SER A 582 -104.50 -123.54 47.43
C SER A 582 -105.99 -123.57 47.84
N GLN A 583 -106.90 -123.13 46.96
CA GLN A 583 -108.36 -123.12 47.20
C GLN A 583 -109.11 -124.33 46.62
N GLN A 584 -108.43 -125.33 46.04
CA GLN A 584 -109.04 -126.57 45.53
C GLN A 584 -108.65 -127.83 46.32
N GLY A 585 -108.02 -127.64 47.49
CA GLY A 585 -107.52 -128.71 48.37
C GLY A 585 -108.10 -128.72 49.79
N GLU A 586 -109.33 -128.22 49.97
CA GLU A 586 -110.24 -128.53 51.08
C GLU A 586 -111.57 -129.02 50.48
#